data_AF-A0A7C2HJV3-F1
#
_entry.id   AF-A0A7C2HJV3-F1
#
_cell.length_a   1.000
_cell.length_b   1.000
_cell.length_c   1.000
_cell.angle_alpha   90.00
_cell.angle_beta   90.00
_cell.angle_gamma   90.00
#
_symmetry.space_group_name_H-M   'P 1'
#
loop_
_entity.id
_entity.type
_entity.pdbx_description
1 polymer ?
#
loop_
_entity_poly.entity_id
_entity_poly.type
_entity_poly.pdbx_seq_one_letter_code
_entity_poly.pdbx_strand_id
1 'polypeptide(L)'
;MIFEPARPASSTRKSPSATSRTVSPANDILRRTRMAASPEASAQAVQTGDERERLTRIQIDRSCRQAVVWYYTSAVFWLLVGSALALIASTKLHSPELLADWQWLTFGRVRPAHLAAMIYGWGSMAGVGTLLWLQARLTRTRLPFPTLLPVTAVIWNITVAYGVISVLAGRSTSIEWIEIPPETAILFGFCIAVIIAASIRMFRH
;
A
#
# COMPACT_ATOMS: atom_id res chain seq x y z
N MET A 1 -58.22 25.10 69.46
CA MET A 1 -59.41 25.00 68.58
C MET A 1 -59.03 23.98 67.51
N ILE A 2 -59.50 22.72 67.40
CA ILE A 2 -60.62 21.92 67.93
C ILE A 2 -60.23 20.42 67.74
N PHE A 3 -60.49 19.58 68.75
CA PHE A 3 -60.87 18.14 68.82
C PHE A 3 -60.56 17.10 67.68
N GLU A 4 -59.76 16.06 68.00
CA GLU A 4 -60.04 14.58 68.17
C GLU A 4 -60.92 13.80 67.12
N PRO A 5 -60.95 12.43 67.03
CA PRO A 5 -59.94 11.36 66.79
C PRO A 5 -60.37 10.32 65.70
N ALA A 6 -59.54 9.31 65.36
CA ALA A 6 -59.96 7.91 65.07
C ALA A 6 -58.77 6.94 64.80
N ARG A 7 -58.66 5.87 65.62
CA ARG A 7 -58.01 4.57 65.33
C ARG A 7 -59.05 3.61 64.69
N PRO A 8 -58.75 2.35 64.28
CA PRO A 8 -57.50 1.62 64.01
C PRO A 8 -57.52 0.83 62.67
N ALA A 9 -56.43 0.15 62.27
CA ALA A 9 -56.46 -1.23 61.74
C ALA A 9 -55.06 -1.72 61.34
N SER A 10 -54.63 -2.81 61.98
CA SER A 10 -53.51 -3.66 61.58
C SER A 10 -53.82 -4.39 60.27
N SER A 11 -53.15 -4.04 59.17
CA SER A 11 -53.14 -4.88 57.97
C SER A 11 -51.81 -5.63 57.87
N THR A 12 -51.87 -6.90 58.21
CA THR A 12 -50.92 -7.96 57.85
C THR A 12 -50.51 -7.84 56.37
N ARG A 13 -49.30 -7.37 56.10
CA ARG A 13 -48.66 -7.46 54.78
C ARG A 13 -48.23 -8.91 54.57
N LYS A 14 -49.06 -9.71 53.89
CA LYS A 14 -48.62 -11.00 53.34
C LYS A 14 -47.51 -10.71 52.33
N SER A 15 -46.31 -11.20 52.61
CA SER A 15 -45.21 -11.25 51.64
C SER A 15 -45.70 -11.91 50.35
N PRO A 16 -45.43 -11.34 49.17
CA PRO A 16 -45.67 -12.04 47.92
C PRO A 16 -44.81 -13.30 47.94
N SER A 17 -45.47 -14.44 47.87
CA SER A 17 -44.86 -15.75 47.65
C SER A 17 -43.89 -15.63 46.47
N ALA A 18 -42.60 -15.69 46.79
CA ALA A 18 -41.54 -15.90 45.83
C ALA A 18 -41.79 -17.27 45.19
N THR A 19 -42.50 -17.29 44.07
CA THR A 19 -42.36 -18.35 43.07
C THR A 19 -40.98 -18.16 42.46
N SER A 20 -39.95 -18.55 43.22
CA SER A 20 -38.63 -18.79 42.66
C SER A 20 -38.80 -19.95 41.70
N ARG A 21 -38.86 -19.63 40.40
CA ARG A 21 -38.47 -20.62 39.40
C ARG A 21 -37.03 -20.95 39.75
N THR A 22 -36.82 -22.10 40.41
CA THR A 22 -35.51 -22.69 40.53
C THR A 22 -35.07 -23.04 39.11
N VAL A 23 -34.44 -22.06 38.44
CA VAL A 23 -33.74 -22.32 37.19
C VAL A 23 -32.61 -23.27 37.58
N SER A 24 -32.88 -24.57 37.43
CA SER A 24 -31.93 -25.61 37.79
C SER A 24 -30.62 -25.36 37.01
N PRO A 25 -29.47 -25.24 37.69
CA PRO A 25 -28.19 -24.95 37.04
C PRO A 25 -27.83 -25.98 35.97
N ALA A 26 -28.30 -27.23 36.12
CA ALA A 26 -28.16 -28.28 35.12
C ALA A 26 -28.91 -27.99 33.81
N ASN A 27 -30.12 -27.43 33.89
CA ASN A 27 -30.90 -27.06 32.70
C ASN A 27 -30.27 -25.88 31.96
N ASP A 28 -29.62 -24.96 32.69
CA ASP A 28 -28.94 -23.81 32.08
C ASP A 28 -27.66 -24.25 31.35
N ILE A 29 -26.91 -25.21 31.92
CA ILE A 29 -25.75 -25.83 31.26
C ILE A 29 -26.20 -26.57 29.99
N LEU A 30 -27.23 -27.42 30.06
CA LEU A 30 -27.75 -28.15 28.89
C LEU A 30 -28.27 -27.21 27.81
N ARG A 31 -28.90 -26.08 28.18
CA ARG A 31 -29.31 -25.04 27.23
C ARG A 31 -28.10 -24.38 26.57
N ARG A 32 -27.05 -24.05 27.32
CA ARG A 32 -25.81 -23.46 26.79
C ARG A 32 -25.08 -24.43 25.86
N THR A 33 -24.98 -25.70 26.22
CA THR A 33 -24.36 -26.73 25.37
C THR A 33 -25.17 -26.97 24.10
N ARG A 34 -26.51 -26.99 24.19
CA ARG A 34 -27.42 -27.11 23.03
C ARG A 34 -27.39 -25.89 22.12
N MET A 35 -27.32 -24.67 22.69
CA MET A 35 -27.15 -23.44 21.92
C MET A 35 -25.77 -23.37 21.25
N ALA A 36 -24.71 -23.82 21.94
CA ALA A 36 -23.37 -23.93 21.35
C ALA A 36 -23.29 -25.01 20.25
N ALA A 37 -24.09 -26.08 20.34
CA ALA A 37 -24.18 -27.15 19.35
C ALA A 37 -25.29 -26.95 18.31
N SER A 38 -25.97 -25.80 18.30
CA SER A 38 -27.06 -25.54 17.35
C SER A 38 -26.51 -25.38 15.92
N PRO A 39 -27.18 -25.93 14.89
CA PRO A 39 -26.77 -25.80 13.48
C PRO A 39 -26.57 -24.33 13.04
N GLU A 40 -27.34 -23.42 13.63
CA GLU A 40 -27.25 -21.98 13.39
C GLU A 40 -25.96 -21.37 13.98
N ALA A 41 -25.51 -21.82 15.14
CA ALA A 41 -24.28 -21.33 15.79
C ALA A 41 -23.03 -21.80 15.05
N SER A 42 -23.03 -23.05 14.54
CA SER A 42 -21.95 -23.55 13.68
C SER A 42 -21.96 -22.87 12.30
N ALA A 43 -23.13 -22.64 11.69
CA ALA A 43 -23.24 -21.88 10.44
C ALA A 43 -22.76 -20.42 10.60
N GLN A 44 -23.09 -19.76 11.71
CA GLN A 44 -22.59 -18.41 12.02
C GLN A 44 -21.08 -18.39 12.29
N ALA A 45 -20.52 -19.40 12.96
CA ALA A 45 -19.08 -19.52 13.17
C ALA A 45 -18.31 -19.70 11.84
N VAL A 46 -18.87 -20.46 10.90
CA VAL A 46 -18.30 -20.63 9.55
C VAL A 46 -18.40 -19.32 8.75
N GLN A 47 -19.57 -18.67 8.72
CA GLN A 47 -19.74 -17.39 8.03
C GLN A 47 -18.83 -16.28 8.60
N THR A 48 -18.66 -16.23 9.92
CA THR A 48 -17.75 -15.27 10.56
C THR A 48 -16.27 -15.59 10.30
N GLY A 49 -15.91 -16.87 10.15
CA GLY A 49 -14.59 -17.30 9.70
C GLY A 49 -14.29 -16.87 8.26
N ASP A 50 -15.19 -17.19 7.34
CA ASP A 50 -15.08 -16.83 5.92
C ASP A 50 -15.02 -15.30 5.71
N GLU A 51 -15.84 -14.54 6.43
CA GLU A 51 -15.81 -13.08 6.36
C GLU A 51 -14.50 -12.51 6.93
N ARG A 52 -13.95 -13.07 8.01
CA ARG A 52 -12.63 -12.65 8.54
C ARG A 52 -11.51 -12.92 7.55
N GLU A 53 -11.52 -14.04 6.85
CA GLU A 53 -10.53 -14.37 5.83
C GLU A 53 -10.66 -13.43 4.63
N ARG A 54 -11.88 -13.16 4.17
CA ARG A 54 -12.19 -12.21 3.10
C ARG A 54 -11.72 -10.80 3.44
N LEU A 55 -12.02 -10.31 4.65
CA LEU A 55 -11.57 -9.01 5.13
C LEU A 55 -10.04 -8.91 5.21
N THR A 56 -9.37 -10.00 5.61
CA THR A 56 -7.91 -10.07 5.65
C THR A 56 -7.31 -9.93 4.26
N ARG A 57 -7.86 -10.63 3.26
CA ARG A 57 -7.46 -10.51 1.85
C ARG A 57 -7.68 -9.10 1.31
N ILE A 58 -8.82 -8.48 1.62
CA ILE A 58 -9.13 -7.10 1.22
C ILE A 58 -8.14 -6.10 1.84
N GLN A 59 -7.77 -6.28 3.11
CA GLN A 59 -6.80 -5.41 3.79
C GLN A 59 -5.38 -5.53 3.21
N ILE A 60 -4.97 -6.75 2.81
CA ILE A 60 -3.70 -6.99 2.10
C ILE A 60 -3.70 -6.26 0.77
N ASP A 61 -4.73 -6.47 -0.04
CA ASP A 61 -4.86 -5.87 -1.37
C ASP A 61 -4.90 -4.33 -1.28
N ARG A 62 -5.60 -3.76 -0.30
CA ARG A 62 -5.70 -2.31 -0.12
C ARG A 62 -4.34 -1.68 0.21
N SER A 63 -3.53 -2.37 1.01
CA SER A 63 -2.20 -1.90 1.42
C SER A 63 -1.19 -1.95 0.26
N CYS A 64 -1.23 -3.04 -0.54
CA CYS A 64 -0.37 -3.19 -1.71
C CYS A 64 -0.77 -2.24 -2.84
N ARG A 65 -2.08 -2.08 -3.07
CA ARG A 65 -2.62 -1.25 -4.16
C ARG A 65 -2.08 0.17 -4.12
N GLN A 66 -1.98 0.77 -2.93
CA GLN A 66 -1.49 2.14 -2.82
C GLN A 66 -0.05 2.26 -3.29
N ALA A 67 0.85 1.37 -2.85
CA ALA A 67 2.24 1.38 -3.30
C ALA A 67 2.34 1.17 -4.83
N VAL A 68 1.63 0.16 -5.36
CA VAL A 68 1.66 -0.16 -6.80
C VAL A 68 1.17 1.02 -7.65
N VAL A 69 0.07 1.65 -7.27
CA VAL A 69 -0.46 2.83 -7.99
C VAL A 69 0.56 3.98 -7.98
N TRP A 70 1.26 4.22 -6.88
CA TRP A 70 2.32 5.24 -6.81
C TRP A 70 3.50 4.94 -7.75
N TYR A 71 3.93 3.69 -7.83
CA TYR A 71 4.98 3.27 -8.78
C TYR A 71 4.53 3.42 -10.24
N TYR A 72 3.32 2.97 -10.57
CA TYR A 72 2.80 3.07 -11.94
C TYR A 72 2.53 4.50 -12.38
N THR A 73 1.97 5.34 -11.50
CA THR A 73 1.77 6.77 -11.81
C THR A 73 3.10 7.47 -12.08
N SER A 74 4.12 7.19 -11.27
CA SER A 74 5.48 7.70 -11.50
C SER A 74 6.10 7.12 -12.78
N ALA A 75 5.90 5.83 -13.08
CA ALA A 75 6.39 5.21 -14.31
C ALA A 75 5.78 5.85 -15.56
N VAL A 76 4.47 6.11 -15.57
CA VAL A 76 3.80 6.82 -16.67
C VAL A 76 4.28 8.26 -16.78
N PHE A 77 4.52 8.94 -15.66
CA PHE A 77 5.09 10.29 -15.68
C PHE A 77 6.46 10.32 -16.40
N TRP A 78 7.38 9.41 -16.03
CA TRP A 78 8.67 9.32 -16.72
C TRP A 78 8.58 8.82 -18.16
N LEU A 79 7.57 8.00 -18.47
CA LEU A 79 7.27 7.63 -19.85
C LEU A 79 6.98 8.87 -20.69
N LEU A 80 6.10 9.74 -20.21
CA LEU A 80 5.77 10.99 -20.90
C LEU A 80 6.98 11.91 -21.04
N VAL A 81 7.77 12.06 -19.97
CA VAL A 81 9.00 12.87 -19.99
C VAL A 81 10.01 12.33 -21.00
N GLY A 82 10.29 11.03 -20.98
CA GLY A 82 11.24 10.44 -21.93
C GLY A 82 10.71 10.44 -23.36
N SER A 83 9.41 10.22 -23.59
CA SER A 83 8.81 10.37 -24.92
C SER A 83 8.89 11.81 -25.44
N ALA A 84 8.71 12.82 -24.57
CA ALA A 84 8.90 14.21 -24.94
C ALA A 84 10.36 14.50 -25.34
N LEU A 85 11.34 13.99 -24.58
CA LEU A 85 12.76 14.08 -24.95
C LEU A 85 13.07 13.36 -26.26
N ALA A 86 12.44 12.22 -26.53
CA ALA A 86 12.58 11.50 -27.80
C ALA A 86 12.05 12.34 -28.98
N LEU A 87 10.90 12.99 -28.80
CA LEU A 87 10.32 13.87 -29.81
C LEU A 87 11.22 15.09 -30.08
N ILE A 88 11.81 15.66 -29.04
CA ILE A 88 12.80 16.73 -29.17
C ILE A 88 14.04 16.23 -29.93
N ALA A 89 14.54 15.03 -29.64
CA ALA A 89 15.65 14.45 -30.39
C ALA A 89 15.30 14.21 -31.86
N SER A 90 14.08 13.73 -32.15
CA SER A 90 13.58 13.47 -33.50
C SER A 90 13.40 14.74 -34.33
N THR A 91 12.84 15.80 -33.74
CA THR A 91 12.69 17.10 -34.39
C THR A 91 14.05 17.74 -34.73
N LYS A 92 15.05 17.61 -33.86
CA LYS A 92 16.42 18.08 -34.13
C LYS A 92 17.13 17.36 -35.28
N LEU A 93 16.78 16.12 -35.57
CA LEU A 93 17.31 15.39 -36.75
C LEU A 93 16.75 15.94 -38.07
N HIS A 94 15.52 16.45 -38.07
CA HIS A 94 14.87 16.97 -39.27
C HIS A 94 15.12 18.47 -39.49
N SER A 95 15.29 19.25 -38.42
CA SER A 95 15.52 20.70 -38.49
C SER A 95 16.44 21.16 -37.36
N PRO A 96 17.77 21.21 -37.59
CA PRO A 96 18.75 21.50 -36.55
C PRO A 96 18.66 22.94 -36.01
N GLU A 97 18.08 23.86 -36.79
CA GLU A 97 17.91 25.28 -36.47
C GLU A 97 16.84 25.55 -35.38
N LEU A 98 15.88 24.64 -35.16
CA LEU A 98 14.64 24.95 -34.43
C LEU A 98 14.76 25.10 -32.90
N LEU A 99 15.92 24.86 -32.28
CA LEU A 99 16.20 25.09 -30.85
C LEU A 99 17.71 25.34 -30.63
N ALA A 100 18.33 26.14 -31.50
CA ALA A 100 19.78 26.42 -31.45
C ALA A 100 20.20 27.26 -30.23
N ASP A 101 19.30 28.08 -29.69
CA ASP A 101 19.59 28.99 -28.57
C ASP A 101 19.74 28.28 -27.20
N TRP A 102 19.27 27.03 -27.07
CA TRP A 102 19.29 26.29 -25.82
C TRP A 102 20.40 25.23 -25.82
N GLN A 103 21.58 25.61 -25.30
CA GLN A 103 22.78 24.76 -25.20
C GLN A 103 22.54 23.42 -24.46
N TRP A 104 21.54 23.36 -23.58
CA TRP A 104 21.22 22.17 -22.79
C TRP A 104 20.44 21.12 -23.59
N LEU A 105 19.75 21.51 -24.67
CA LEU A 105 18.97 20.61 -25.52
C LEU A 105 19.76 20.13 -26.76
N THR A 106 21.08 20.12 -26.73
CA THR A 106 21.89 19.61 -27.84
C THR A 106 21.59 18.12 -28.10
N PHE A 107 21.61 17.70 -29.38
CA PHE A 107 21.24 16.33 -29.76
C PHE A 107 22.05 15.28 -29.00
N GLY A 108 23.35 15.53 -28.81
CA GLY A 108 24.25 14.66 -28.04
C GLY A 108 23.93 14.53 -26.54
N ARG A 109 23.15 15.46 -25.95
CA ARG A 109 22.73 15.40 -24.54
C ARG A 109 21.29 14.92 -24.37
N VAL A 110 20.41 15.23 -25.34
CA VAL A 110 19.00 14.82 -25.29
C VAL A 110 18.83 13.31 -25.50
N ARG A 111 19.59 12.71 -26.44
CA ARG A 111 19.57 11.25 -26.66
C ARG A 111 19.84 10.46 -25.38
N PRO A 112 20.95 10.72 -24.65
CA PRO A 112 21.21 9.96 -23.44
C PRO A 112 20.29 10.30 -22.28
N ALA A 113 19.84 11.56 -22.17
CA ALA A 113 18.83 11.93 -21.19
C ALA A 113 17.49 11.22 -21.41
N HIS A 114 17.06 11.08 -22.67
CA HIS A 114 15.89 10.31 -23.04
C HIS A 114 16.03 8.84 -22.61
N LEU A 115 17.14 8.19 -22.99
CA LEU A 115 17.38 6.79 -22.63
C LEU A 115 17.42 6.61 -21.11
N ALA A 116 18.12 7.49 -20.40
CA ALA A 116 18.17 7.50 -18.95
C ALA A 116 16.77 7.58 -18.33
N ALA A 117 15.92 8.50 -18.79
CA ALA A 117 14.53 8.62 -18.32
C ALA A 117 13.69 7.36 -18.63
N MET A 118 13.90 6.72 -19.79
CA MET A 118 13.19 5.50 -20.16
C MET A 118 13.56 4.31 -19.27
N ILE A 119 14.85 4.07 -19.05
CA ILE A 119 15.32 2.88 -18.35
C ILE A 119 15.18 3.05 -16.84
N TYR A 120 15.74 4.13 -16.30
CA TYR A 120 15.79 4.37 -14.87
C TYR A 120 14.48 4.96 -14.33
N GLY A 121 13.75 5.74 -15.13
CA GLY A 121 12.45 6.28 -14.75
C GLY A 121 11.33 5.27 -15.00
N TRP A 122 10.95 5.09 -16.27
CA TRP A 122 9.79 4.28 -16.65
C TRP A 122 10.01 2.79 -16.39
N GLY A 123 11.04 2.18 -17.00
CA GLY A 123 11.24 0.73 -16.99
C GLY A 123 11.45 0.17 -15.59
N SER A 124 12.30 0.84 -14.80
CA SER A 124 12.61 0.43 -13.43
C SER A 124 11.38 0.54 -12.52
N MET A 125 10.60 1.63 -12.58
CA MET A 125 9.42 1.78 -11.73
C MET A 125 8.27 0.88 -12.14
N ALA A 126 8.08 0.64 -13.44
CA ALA A 126 7.13 -0.37 -13.92
C ALA A 126 7.55 -1.78 -13.46
N GLY A 127 8.85 -2.11 -13.52
CA GLY A 127 9.41 -3.38 -13.07
C GLY A 127 9.21 -3.61 -11.57
N VAL A 128 9.58 -2.63 -10.73
CA VAL A 128 9.39 -2.72 -9.27
C VAL A 128 7.90 -2.76 -8.91
N GLY A 129 7.05 -1.95 -9.55
CA GLY A 129 5.61 -1.98 -9.34
C GLY A 129 4.99 -3.36 -9.67
N THR A 130 5.42 -3.96 -10.78
CA THR A 130 4.98 -5.32 -11.19
C THR A 130 5.49 -6.37 -10.21
N LEU A 131 6.75 -6.27 -9.76
CA LEU A 131 7.34 -7.19 -8.80
C LEU A 131 6.59 -7.17 -7.46
N LEU A 132 6.29 -5.97 -6.94
CA LEU A 132 5.52 -5.80 -5.70
C LEU A 132 4.10 -6.37 -5.82
N TRP A 133 3.45 -6.14 -6.97
CA TRP A 133 2.14 -6.71 -7.25
C TRP A 133 2.17 -8.23 -7.31
N LEU A 134 3.15 -8.80 -8.01
CA LEU A 134 3.33 -10.24 -8.14
C LEU A 134 3.62 -10.89 -6.78
N GLN A 135 4.46 -10.26 -5.97
CA GLN A 135 4.82 -10.73 -4.63
C GLN A 135 3.60 -10.76 -3.69
N ALA A 136 2.76 -9.73 -3.73
CA ALA A 136 1.51 -9.72 -2.95
C ALA A 136 0.55 -10.87 -3.35
N ARG A 137 0.49 -11.20 -4.65
CA ARG A 137 -0.34 -12.30 -5.16
C ARG A 137 0.18 -13.69 -4.77
N LEU A 138 1.51 -13.88 -4.77
CA LEU A 138 2.15 -15.15 -4.46
C LEU A 138 2.11 -15.48 -2.97
N THR A 139 2.51 -14.56 -2.10
CA THR A 139 2.68 -14.87 -0.68
C THR A 139 1.36 -14.79 0.09
N ARG A 140 0.33 -14.10 -0.42
CA ARG A 140 -0.95 -13.84 0.29
C ARG A 140 -0.76 -13.27 1.72
N THR A 141 0.37 -12.61 1.97
CA THR A 141 0.71 -12.00 3.27
C THR A 141 0.62 -10.48 3.19
N ARG A 142 0.39 -9.83 4.33
CA ARG A 142 0.43 -8.36 4.42
C ARG A 142 1.86 -7.88 4.17
N LEU A 143 1.99 -6.83 3.36
CA LEU A 143 3.26 -6.15 3.14
C LEU A 143 3.84 -5.71 4.50
N PRO A 144 5.05 -6.17 4.89
CA PRO A 144 5.59 -5.94 6.23
C PRO A 144 5.88 -4.45 6.51
N PHE A 145 5.98 -3.60 5.47
CA PHE A 145 6.22 -2.17 5.62
C PHE A 145 5.44 -1.33 4.58
N PRO A 146 4.18 -0.94 4.88
CA PRO A 146 3.36 -0.16 3.95
C PRO A 146 3.91 1.25 3.68
N THR A 147 4.74 1.79 4.58
CA THR A 147 5.34 3.13 4.47
C THR A 147 6.74 3.13 3.86
N LEU A 148 7.51 2.04 4.00
CA LEU A 148 8.90 2.01 3.54
C LEU A 148 9.01 1.95 2.01
N LEU A 149 8.09 1.25 1.36
CA LEU A 149 8.06 1.12 -0.11
C LEU A 149 7.73 2.43 -0.85
N PRO A 150 6.73 3.23 -0.46
CA PRO A 150 6.53 4.54 -1.10
C PRO A 150 7.69 5.50 -0.85
N VAL A 151 8.41 5.39 0.28
CA VAL A 151 9.61 6.21 0.53
C VAL A 151 10.72 5.87 -0.46
N THR A 152 10.99 4.59 -0.74
CA THR A 152 11.99 4.22 -1.75
C THR A 152 11.57 4.67 -3.14
N ALA A 153 10.28 4.69 -3.48
CA ALA A 153 9.77 5.26 -4.72
C ALA A 153 10.05 6.77 -4.85
N VAL A 154 9.90 7.53 -3.77
CA VAL A 154 10.20 8.98 -3.78
C VAL A 154 11.70 9.22 -3.95
N ILE A 155 12.54 8.49 -3.22
CA ILE A 155 14.00 8.59 -3.34
C ILE A 155 14.43 8.22 -4.76
N TRP A 156 13.83 7.19 -5.36
CA TRP A 156 14.08 6.78 -6.74
C TRP A 156 13.75 7.90 -7.72
N ASN A 157 12.57 8.51 -7.60
CA ASN A 157 12.16 9.64 -8.45
C ASN A 157 13.13 10.83 -8.37
N ILE A 158 13.58 11.19 -7.17
CA ILE A 158 14.56 12.26 -6.96
C ILE A 158 15.90 11.89 -7.62
N THR A 159 16.33 10.64 -7.48
CA THR A 159 17.57 10.13 -8.08
C THR A 159 17.51 10.17 -9.60
N VAL A 160 16.39 9.75 -10.21
CA VAL A 160 16.18 9.83 -11.66
C VAL A 160 16.16 11.29 -12.12
N ALA A 161 15.46 12.18 -11.41
CA ALA A 161 15.42 13.60 -11.75
C ALA A 161 16.81 14.24 -11.71
N TYR A 162 17.57 14.01 -10.63
CA TYR A 162 18.96 14.47 -10.53
C TYR A 162 19.82 13.91 -11.65
N GLY A 163 19.65 12.62 -11.99
CA GLY A 163 20.39 11.96 -13.04
C GLY A 163 20.14 12.55 -14.42
N VAL A 164 18.86 12.74 -14.79
CA VAL A 164 18.46 13.36 -16.06
C VAL A 164 18.97 14.80 -16.14
N ILE A 165 18.79 15.60 -15.09
CA ILE A 165 19.28 16.99 -15.04
C ILE A 165 20.80 17.04 -15.20
N SER A 166 21.54 16.13 -14.55
CA SER A 166 23.00 16.07 -14.64
C SER A 166 23.49 15.74 -16.06
N VAL A 167 22.79 14.83 -16.76
CA VAL A 167 23.08 14.51 -18.16
C VAL A 167 22.81 15.72 -19.06
N LEU A 168 21.69 16.44 -18.87
CA LEU A 168 21.40 17.68 -19.61
C LEU A 168 22.45 18.78 -19.34
N ALA A 169 22.92 18.87 -18.09
CA ALA A 169 24.00 19.79 -17.69
C ALA A 169 25.36 19.42 -18.31
N GLY A 170 25.48 18.27 -18.98
CA GLY A 170 26.69 17.83 -19.66
C GLY A 170 27.66 17.04 -18.79
N ARG A 171 27.23 16.59 -17.60
CA ARG A 171 28.00 15.70 -16.71
C ARG A 171 27.71 14.22 -17.01
N SER A 172 27.69 13.86 -18.29
CA SER A 172 27.43 12.48 -18.72
C SER A 172 28.72 11.68 -18.89
N THR A 173 28.66 10.39 -18.58
CA THR A 173 29.74 9.43 -18.83
C THR A 173 29.74 9.01 -20.31
N SER A 174 30.90 8.74 -20.92
CA SER A 174 30.99 8.32 -22.34
C SER A 174 30.55 6.88 -22.64
N ILE A 175 29.96 6.17 -21.65
CA ILE A 175 29.54 4.78 -21.77
C ILE A 175 28.03 4.75 -21.96
N GLU A 176 27.56 4.27 -23.12
CA GLU A 176 26.13 4.10 -23.38
C GLU A 176 25.50 3.27 -22.24
N TRP A 177 24.31 3.67 -21.78
CA TRP A 177 23.56 3.08 -20.66
C TRP A 177 24.05 3.42 -19.23
N ILE A 178 25.26 3.96 -19.03
CA ILE A 178 25.78 4.40 -17.71
C ILE A 178 26.06 5.92 -17.72
N GLU A 179 25.26 6.65 -18.48
CA GLU A 179 25.51 8.07 -18.73
C GLU A 179 25.11 8.95 -17.54
N ILE A 180 24.28 8.44 -16.64
CA ILE A 180 23.95 9.10 -15.38
C ILE A 180 25.20 9.11 -14.47
N PRO A 181 25.48 10.19 -13.72
CA PRO A 181 26.61 10.26 -12.80
C PRO A 181 26.69 9.03 -11.88
N PRO A 182 27.89 8.47 -11.65
CA PRO A 182 28.08 7.27 -10.83
C PRO A 182 27.60 7.42 -9.39
N GLU A 183 27.54 8.66 -8.88
CA GLU A 183 26.95 9.01 -7.57
C GLU A 183 25.52 8.48 -7.41
N THR A 184 24.73 8.49 -8.48
CA THR A 184 23.34 8.01 -8.48
C THR A 184 23.23 6.49 -8.36
N ALA A 185 24.25 5.75 -8.82
CA ALA A 185 24.26 4.30 -8.77
C ALA A 185 24.22 3.79 -7.32
N ILE A 186 24.86 4.51 -6.39
CA ILE A 186 24.84 4.19 -4.96
C ILE A 186 23.42 4.33 -4.40
N LEU A 187 22.70 5.40 -4.77
CA LEU A 187 21.32 5.61 -4.33
C LEU A 187 20.36 4.56 -4.91
N PHE A 188 20.51 4.21 -6.18
CA PHE A 188 19.73 3.12 -6.80
C PHE A 188 20.02 1.79 -6.11
N GLY A 189 21.29 1.47 -5.87
CA GLY A 189 21.70 0.26 -5.15
C GLY A 189 21.11 0.19 -3.74
N PHE A 190 21.12 1.30 -3.01
CA PHE A 190 20.49 1.39 -1.69
C PHE A 190 18.98 1.13 -1.75
N CYS A 191 18.27 1.74 -2.70
CA CYS A 191 16.83 1.51 -2.87
C CYS A 191 16.51 0.05 -3.20
N ILE A 192 17.28 -0.56 -4.12
CA ILE A 192 17.14 -1.98 -4.48
C ILE A 192 17.40 -2.86 -3.26
N ALA A 193 18.46 -2.60 -2.49
CA ALA A 193 18.78 -3.37 -1.29
C ALA A 193 17.64 -3.32 -0.25
N VAL A 194 17.02 -2.16 -0.05
CA VAL A 194 15.86 -2.01 0.84
C VAL A 194 14.66 -2.80 0.32
N ILE A 195 14.38 -2.75 -0.99
CA ILE A 195 13.29 -3.52 -1.61
C ILE A 195 13.54 -5.02 -1.46
N ILE A 196 14.75 -5.50 -1.74
CA ILE A 196 15.14 -6.90 -1.58
C ILE A 196 15.03 -7.34 -0.12
N ALA A 197 15.50 -6.54 0.83
CA ALA A 197 15.40 -6.85 2.25
C ALA A 197 13.93 -6.96 2.71
N ALA A 198 13.07 -6.08 2.22
CA ALA A 198 11.63 -6.16 2.45
C ALA A 198 11.02 -7.44 1.83
N SER A 199 11.46 -7.83 0.63
CA SER A 199 11.04 -9.06 -0.03
C SER A 199 11.48 -10.31 0.72
N ILE A 200 12.73 -10.39 1.18
CA ILE A 200 13.22 -11.52 1.97
C ILE A 200 12.43 -11.66 3.26
N ARG A 201 12.11 -10.55 3.95
CA ARG A 201 11.27 -10.61 5.16
C ARG A 201 9.88 -11.17 4.89
N MET A 202 9.33 -10.90 3.71
CA MET A 202 8.01 -11.38 3.32
C MET A 202 7.98 -12.90 3.09
N PHE A 203 9.06 -13.50 2.58
CA PHE A 203 9.18 -14.95 2.38
C PHE A 203 9.50 -15.75 3.65
N ARG A 204 9.97 -15.08 4.71
CA ARG A 204 10.31 -15.74 5.99
C ARG A 204 9.11 -15.97 6.90
N HIS A 205 7.91 -15.52 6.52
CA HIS A 205 6.65 -15.71 7.22
C HIS A 205 5.70 -16.58 6.39
#